data_AF-A0A830EF74-F1
#
_entry.id   AF-A0A830EF74-F1
#
_cell.length_a   1.000
_cell.length_b   1.000
_cell.length_c   1.000
_cell.angle_alpha   90.00
_cell.angle_beta   90.00
_cell.angle_gamma   90.00
#
_symmetry.space_group_name_H-M   'P 1'
#
loop_
_entity.id
_entity.type
_entity.pdbx_description
1 polymer ?
#
loop_
_entity_poly.entity_id
_entity_poly.type
_entity_poly.pdbx_seq_one_letter_code
_entity_poly.pdbx_strand_id
1 'polypeptide(L)'
;MDCIPSDTINEVVNRFRSAYAIYVYGGSTDCSGGDIDITVFMEEVPSEIPRVSGNVDLQVFRRPRNTLFFVYIIKAGQLVYGNSLDIDVNSVVRSELEIIDEREYVFFNSDNEVMVCKSLKELMFLLAAIKCGIYESSNWYRMAKCLGSLGINVPYEFKHCLNPPSIDVLRHIGEPILRRIIWELKDAK
;
A
#
# COMPACT_ATOMS: atom_id res chain seq x y z
N MET A 1 -7.52 8.48 20.07
CA MET A 1 -6.69 7.46 20.74
C MET A 1 -5.50 7.24 19.84
N ASP A 2 -4.29 7.50 20.35
CA ASP A 2 -3.07 7.23 19.60
C ASP A 2 -2.75 5.73 19.79
N CYS A 3 -2.88 4.96 18.72
CA CYS A 3 -2.63 3.51 18.73
C CYS A 3 -1.21 3.16 18.28
N ILE A 4 -0.37 4.18 18.04
CA ILE A 4 1.03 3.97 17.70
C ILE A 4 1.83 3.88 18.99
N PRO A 5 2.43 2.71 19.32
CA PRO A 5 3.12 2.53 20.59
C PRO A 5 4.38 3.38 20.65
N SER A 6 4.41 4.40 21.51
CA SER A 6 5.51 5.36 21.59
C SER A 6 6.86 4.68 21.88
N ASP A 7 6.88 3.60 22.66
CA ASP A 7 8.11 2.84 22.97
C ASP A 7 8.70 2.19 21.71
N THR A 8 7.86 1.59 20.86
CA THR A 8 8.28 1.00 19.58
C THR A 8 8.79 2.09 18.63
N ILE A 9 8.10 3.23 18.53
CA ILE A 9 8.58 4.37 17.72
C ILE A 9 9.96 4.83 18.23
N ASN A 10 10.11 5.02 19.54
CA ASN A 10 11.36 5.46 20.15
C ASN A 10 12.49 4.46 19.91
N GLU A 11 12.22 3.15 19.95
CA GLU A 11 13.19 2.10 19.58
C GLU A 11 13.68 2.30 18.14
N VAL A 12 12.75 2.45 17.19
CA VAL A 12 13.07 2.65 15.77
C VAL A 12 13.86 3.93 15.56
N VAL A 13 13.40 5.06 16.11
CA VAL A 13 14.10 6.35 15.99
C VAL A 13 15.52 6.27 16.55
N ASN A 14 15.72 5.61 17.69
CA ASN A 14 17.04 5.44 18.28
C ASN A 14 17.95 4.52 17.46
N ARG A 15 17.38 3.53 16.79
CA ARG A 15 18.12 2.59 15.95
C ARG A 15 18.48 3.18 14.58
N PHE A 16 17.66 4.10 14.08
CA PHE A 16 17.82 4.75 12.77
C PHE A 16 18.08 6.26 12.90
N ARG A 17 19.00 6.67 13.77
CA ARG A 17 19.31 8.09 14.01
C ARG A 17 19.84 8.85 12.78
N SER A 18 20.37 8.14 11.78
CA SER A 18 20.80 8.74 10.51
C SER A 18 19.68 8.83 9.47
N ALA A 19 18.47 8.39 9.79
CA ALA A 19 17.31 8.57 8.93
C ALA A 19 16.99 10.05 8.76
N TYR A 20 16.64 10.45 7.54
CA TYR A 20 16.18 11.80 7.28
C TYR A 20 14.65 11.91 7.39
N ALA A 21 13.92 10.79 7.35
CA ALA A 21 12.50 10.74 7.67
C ALA A 21 12.07 9.34 8.13
N ILE A 22 11.13 9.26 9.07
CA ILE A 22 10.49 8.00 9.50
C ILE A 22 8.98 8.22 9.56
N TYR A 23 8.23 7.31 8.94
CA TYR A 23 6.78 7.36 8.88
C TYR A 23 6.17 6.08 9.45
N VAL A 24 5.07 6.23 10.18
CA VAL A 24 4.14 5.14 10.49
C VAL A 24 2.95 5.26 9.55
N TYR A 25 2.51 4.16 8.95
CA TYR A 25 1.46 4.18 7.93
C TYR A 25 0.52 2.97 8.06
N GLY A 26 -0.40 2.81 7.11
CA GLY A 26 -1.30 1.65 7.08
C GLY A 26 -2.31 1.63 8.23
N GLY A 27 -2.68 0.43 8.67
CA GLY A 27 -3.74 0.22 9.68
C GLY A 27 -3.34 0.68 11.09
N SER A 28 -2.05 0.92 11.33
CA SER A 28 -1.54 1.44 12.59
C SER A 28 -1.96 2.89 12.85
N THR A 29 -2.31 3.64 11.80
CA THR A 29 -2.71 5.06 11.91
C THR A 29 -4.18 5.27 12.29
N ASP A 30 -5.03 4.27 12.09
CA ASP A 30 -6.46 4.33 12.41
C ASP A 30 -6.95 3.23 13.35
N CYS A 31 -6.01 2.58 14.04
CA CYS A 31 -6.25 1.57 15.06
C CYS A 31 -7.04 0.36 14.55
N SER A 32 -6.98 0.10 13.24
CA SER A 32 -7.66 -1.02 12.60
C SER A 32 -6.99 -2.39 12.88
N GLY A 33 -5.93 -2.39 13.70
CA GLY A 33 -5.21 -3.57 14.19
C GLY A 33 -4.21 -4.14 13.18
N GLY A 34 -3.43 -5.13 13.62
CA GLY A 34 -2.41 -5.81 12.80
C GLY A 34 -0.97 -5.44 13.20
N ASP A 35 -0.06 -5.57 12.25
CA ASP A 35 1.35 -5.19 12.38
C ASP A 35 1.50 -3.66 12.34
N ILE A 36 2.59 -3.15 12.91
CA ILE A 36 2.95 -1.73 12.89
C ILE A 36 3.79 -1.48 11.65
N ASP A 37 3.21 -0.84 10.64
CA ASP A 37 3.88 -0.56 9.38
C ASP A 37 4.74 0.70 9.50
N ILE A 38 6.07 0.54 9.44
CA ILE A 38 7.02 1.64 9.59
C ILE A 38 7.94 1.71 8.38
N THR A 39 8.03 2.90 7.79
CA THR A 39 8.99 3.19 6.73
C THR A 39 10.07 4.14 7.21
N VAL A 40 11.33 3.75 7.02
CA VAL A 40 12.51 4.56 7.30
C VAL A 40 13.14 5.00 5.98
N PHE A 41 13.42 6.30 5.86
CA PHE A 41 14.14 6.87 4.73
C PHE A 41 15.53 7.35 5.17
N MET A 42 16.58 6.79 4.55
CA MET A 42 17.98 7.08 4.89
C MET A 42 18.91 6.86 3.69
N GLU A 43 20.00 7.63 3.57
CA GLU A 43 20.91 7.50 2.42
C GLU A 43 21.65 6.14 2.39
N GLU A 44 22.07 5.68 3.57
CA GLU A 44 22.78 4.41 3.78
C GLU A 44 21.83 3.33 4.29
N VAL A 45 21.19 2.60 3.37
CA VAL A 45 20.32 1.47 3.72
C VAL A 45 21.18 0.30 4.23
N PRO A 46 20.91 -0.24 5.44
CA PRO A 46 21.67 -1.35 5.97
C PRO A 46 21.46 -2.63 5.12
N SER A 47 22.49 -3.46 5.04
CA SER A 47 22.41 -4.75 4.31
C SER A 47 21.42 -5.72 4.94
N GLU A 48 21.21 -5.61 6.25
CA GLU A 48 20.23 -6.40 7.00
C GLU A 48 19.32 -5.44 7.77
N ILE A 49 18.00 -5.61 7.61
CA ILE A 49 17.04 -4.82 8.36
C ILE A 49 17.01 -5.36 9.80
N PRO A 50 17.37 -4.54 10.80
CA PRO A 50 17.36 -4.97 12.18
C PRO A 50 15.95 -5.38 12.63
N ARG A 51 15.86 -6.48 13.39
CA ARG A 51 14.61 -6.83 14.08
C ARG A 51 14.27 -5.78 15.13
N VAL A 52 13.03 -5.32 15.14
CA VAL A 52 12.45 -4.44 16.15
C VAL A 52 11.53 -5.30 17.02
N SER A 53 11.40 -4.97 18.30
CA SER A 53 10.50 -5.70 19.18
C SER A 53 9.03 -5.54 18.76
N GLY A 54 8.22 -6.58 18.97
CA GLY A 54 6.79 -6.59 18.62
C GLY A 54 6.49 -6.96 17.16
N ASN A 55 5.23 -6.75 16.77
CA ASN A 55 4.74 -7.00 15.42
C ASN A 55 4.96 -5.75 14.57
N VAL A 56 6.18 -5.54 14.07
CA VAL A 56 6.56 -4.38 13.24
C VAL A 56 6.94 -4.86 11.84
N ASP A 57 6.26 -4.34 10.80
CA ASP A 57 6.74 -4.44 9.42
C ASP A 57 7.61 -3.22 9.12
N LEU A 58 8.93 -3.41 9.18
CA LEU A 58 9.90 -2.36 9.00
C LEU A 58 10.49 -2.41 7.59
N GLN A 59 10.32 -1.33 6.85
CA GLN A 59 10.88 -1.17 5.51
C GLN A 59 11.82 0.02 5.46
N VAL A 60 12.99 -0.16 4.85
CA VAL A 60 14.01 0.88 4.75
C VAL A 60 14.30 1.19 3.29
N PHE A 61 14.15 2.46 2.91
CA PHE A 61 14.37 2.90 1.53
C PHE A 61 15.37 4.04 1.47
N ARG A 62 16.14 4.09 0.38
CA ARG A 62 17.03 5.23 0.13
C ARG A 62 16.24 6.50 -0.18
N ARG A 63 15.23 6.39 -1.05
CA ARG A 63 14.35 7.48 -1.51
C ARG A 63 12.98 6.92 -1.86
N PRO A 64 11.91 7.73 -1.77
CA PRO A 64 10.59 7.32 -2.26
C PRO A 64 10.62 7.13 -3.78
N ARG A 65 9.90 6.11 -4.26
CA ARG A 65 9.65 5.88 -5.69
C ARG A 65 8.33 6.54 -6.10
N ASN A 66 8.15 6.75 -7.40
CA ASN A 66 6.92 7.30 -7.96
C ASN A 66 5.81 6.23 -8.03
N THR A 67 5.34 5.75 -6.87
CA THR A 67 4.26 4.75 -6.78
C THR A 67 3.25 5.11 -5.70
N LEU A 68 2.03 4.59 -5.83
CA LEU A 68 0.94 4.87 -4.90
C LEU A 68 1.26 4.43 -3.47
N PHE A 69 2.08 3.38 -3.31
CA PHE A 69 2.60 2.95 -2.02
C PHE A 69 3.34 4.07 -1.27
N PHE A 70 4.27 4.76 -1.93
CA PHE A 70 4.99 5.88 -1.31
C PHE A 70 4.10 7.10 -1.08
N VAL A 71 3.07 7.30 -1.92
CA VAL A 71 2.05 8.33 -1.68
C VAL A 71 1.32 8.06 -0.37
N TYR A 72 0.90 6.82 -0.11
CA TYR A 72 0.22 6.49 1.14
C TYR A 72 1.10 6.69 2.36
N ILE A 73 2.39 6.31 2.28
CA ILE A 73 3.34 6.56 3.37
C ILE A 73 3.47 8.06 3.66
N ILE A 74 3.70 8.87 2.63
CA ILE A 74 4.07 10.28 2.78
C ILE A 74 2.85 11.17 3.07
N LYS A 75 1.72 10.92 2.41
CA LYS A 75 0.54 11.80 2.44
C LYS A 75 -0.53 11.35 3.44
N ALA A 76 -0.63 10.05 3.72
CA ALA A 76 -1.60 9.50 4.68
C ALA A 76 -0.95 8.93 5.94
N GLY A 77 0.36 8.68 5.93
CA GLY A 77 1.11 8.27 7.12
C GLY A 77 1.43 9.44 8.05
N GLN A 78 1.86 9.08 9.26
CA GLN A 78 2.30 10.00 10.29
C GLN A 78 3.83 10.08 10.31
N LEU A 79 4.37 11.27 10.10
CA LEU A 79 5.79 11.56 10.29
C LEU A 79 6.11 11.50 11.79
N VAL A 80 7.03 10.62 12.18
CA VAL A 80 7.45 10.44 13.60
C VAL A 80 8.88 10.92 13.85
N TYR A 81 9.69 11.10 12.82
CA TYR A 81 11.05 11.63 12.93
C TYR A 81 11.54 12.25 11.62
N GLY A 82 12.38 13.28 11.72
CA GLY A 82 13.04 13.90 10.58
C GLY A 82 12.19 14.95 9.87
N ASN A 83 12.41 15.12 8.56
CA ASN A 83 11.73 16.12 7.73
C ASN A 83 10.58 15.50 6.93
N SER A 84 9.52 16.29 6.73
CA SER A 84 8.45 15.90 5.81
C SER A 84 9.01 15.76 4.39
N LEU A 85 8.59 14.71 3.71
CA LEU A 85 8.90 14.44 2.31
C LEU A 85 7.73 14.92 1.47
N ASP A 86 8.02 15.25 0.21
CA ASP A 86 7.01 15.58 -0.77
C ASP A 86 6.99 14.56 -1.91
N ILE A 87 5.80 14.36 -2.47
CA ILE A 87 5.55 13.48 -3.61
C ILE A 87 4.37 14.03 -4.41
N ASP A 88 4.55 14.14 -5.72
CA ASP A 88 3.51 14.60 -6.63
C ASP A 88 2.48 13.50 -6.86
N VAL A 89 1.35 13.62 -6.16
CA VAL A 89 0.24 12.66 -6.23
C VAL A 89 -0.31 12.54 -7.65
N ASN A 90 -0.41 13.64 -8.39
CA ASN A 90 -0.98 13.63 -9.74
C ASN A 90 -0.06 12.93 -10.73
N SER A 91 1.26 13.16 -10.59
CA SER A 91 2.27 12.45 -11.37
C SER A 91 2.24 10.94 -11.09
N VAL A 92 2.16 10.54 -9.81
CA VAL A 92 2.05 9.13 -9.43
C VAL A 92 0.80 8.49 -10.02
N VAL A 93 -0.38 9.09 -9.83
CA VAL A 93 -1.64 8.55 -10.35
C VAL A 93 -1.58 8.39 -11.87
N ARG A 94 -1.01 9.36 -12.59
CA ARG A 94 -0.84 9.27 -14.05
C ARG A 94 0.06 8.09 -14.44
N SER A 95 1.21 7.92 -13.78
CA SER A 95 2.10 6.77 -14.03
C SER A 95 1.42 5.42 -13.72
N GLU A 96 0.62 5.36 -12.66
CA GLU A 96 -0.11 4.14 -12.27
C GLU A 96 -1.23 3.80 -13.27
N LEU A 97 -1.87 4.81 -13.88
CA LEU A 97 -2.84 4.65 -14.96
C LEU A 97 -2.20 4.12 -16.27
N GLU A 98 -0.94 4.46 -16.54
CA GLU A 98 -0.23 4.00 -17.74
C GLU A 98 0.06 2.50 -17.74
N ILE A 99 0.16 1.87 -16.55
CA ILE A 99 0.46 0.44 -16.39
C ILE A 99 -0.77 -0.43 -16.10
N ILE A 100 -1.98 0.11 -16.31
CA ILE A 100 -3.24 -0.66 -16.12
C ILE A 100 -3.24 -1.91 -17.00
N ASP A 101 -2.94 -1.78 -18.29
CA ASP A 101 -2.98 -2.90 -19.24
C ASP A 101 -1.90 -3.95 -18.90
N GLU A 102 -0.75 -3.54 -18.36
CA GLU A 102 0.29 -4.44 -17.86
C GLU A 102 -0.22 -5.25 -16.65
N ARG A 103 -0.87 -4.59 -15.68
CA ARG A 103 -1.44 -5.28 -14.50
C ARG A 103 -2.57 -6.23 -14.87
N GLU A 104 -3.43 -5.83 -15.81
CA GLU A 104 -4.46 -6.68 -16.38
C GLU A 104 -3.82 -7.93 -17.02
N TYR A 105 -2.77 -7.73 -17.84
CA TYR A 105 -2.03 -8.83 -18.44
C TYR A 105 -1.41 -9.76 -17.39
N VAL A 106 -0.75 -9.23 -16.36
CA VAL A 106 -0.14 -10.01 -15.27
C VAL A 106 -1.19 -10.86 -14.54
N PHE A 107 -2.37 -10.31 -14.26
CA PHE A 107 -3.44 -11.06 -13.60
C PHE A 107 -3.84 -12.33 -14.39
N PHE A 108 -3.99 -12.19 -15.70
CA PHE A 108 -4.43 -13.29 -16.56
C PHE A 108 -3.31 -14.29 -16.92
N ASN A 109 -2.05 -13.84 -16.99
CA ASN A 109 -0.98 -14.61 -17.62
C ASN A 109 0.16 -15.02 -16.66
N SER A 110 0.21 -14.50 -15.44
CA SER A 110 1.24 -14.90 -14.46
C SER A 110 0.94 -16.27 -13.85
N ASP A 111 1.95 -17.12 -13.76
CA ASP A 111 1.94 -18.40 -13.04
C ASP A 111 2.40 -18.26 -11.57
N ASN A 112 2.36 -17.03 -11.04
CA ASN A 112 2.76 -16.69 -9.68
C ASN A 112 1.58 -16.05 -8.94
N GLU A 113 1.07 -16.72 -7.91
CA GLU A 113 -0.08 -16.30 -7.10
C GLU A 113 0.15 -14.92 -6.46
N VAL A 114 1.37 -14.63 -6.01
CA VAL A 114 1.72 -13.34 -5.41
C VAL A 114 1.56 -12.22 -6.43
N MET A 115 1.99 -12.45 -7.66
CA MET A 115 1.86 -11.45 -8.74
C MET A 115 0.40 -11.26 -9.17
N VAL A 116 -0.38 -12.34 -9.28
CA VAL A 116 -1.82 -12.29 -9.59
C VAL A 116 -2.59 -11.54 -8.49
N CYS A 117 -2.28 -11.82 -7.23
CA CYS A 117 -2.89 -11.15 -6.09
C CYS A 117 -2.53 -9.65 -6.08
N LYS A 118 -1.25 -9.31 -6.25
CA LYS A 118 -0.78 -7.92 -6.23
C LYS A 118 -1.34 -7.10 -7.39
N SER A 119 -1.44 -7.67 -8.59
CA SER A 119 -1.89 -6.93 -9.76
C SER A 119 -3.32 -6.41 -9.59
N LEU A 120 -4.27 -7.25 -9.15
CA LEU A 120 -5.63 -6.78 -8.87
C LEU A 120 -5.65 -5.84 -7.66
N LYS A 121 -4.96 -6.18 -6.57
CA LYS A 121 -4.90 -5.35 -5.36
C LYS A 121 -4.48 -3.92 -5.67
N GLU A 122 -3.40 -3.74 -6.43
CA GLU A 122 -2.89 -2.43 -6.82
C GLU A 122 -3.90 -1.64 -7.66
N LEU A 123 -4.62 -2.30 -8.58
CA LEU A 123 -5.71 -1.66 -9.34
C LEU A 123 -6.88 -1.23 -8.45
N MET A 124 -7.21 -2.01 -7.41
CA MET A 124 -8.24 -1.62 -6.42
C MET A 124 -7.84 -0.35 -5.67
N PHE A 125 -6.59 -0.26 -5.22
CA PHE A 125 -6.07 0.93 -4.56
C PHE A 125 -6.02 2.13 -5.49
N LEU A 126 -5.60 1.96 -6.75
CA LEU A 126 -5.58 3.02 -7.74
C LEU A 126 -6.99 3.59 -7.98
N LEU A 127 -7.98 2.72 -8.18
CA LEU A 127 -9.36 3.17 -8.38
C LEU A 127 -9.90 3.92 -7.15
N ALA A 128 -9.66 3.38 -5.95
CA ALA A 128 -10.09 4.03 -4.72
C ALA A 128 -9.38 5.39 -4.50
N ALA A 129 -8.09 5.49 -4.83
CA ALA A 129 -7.34 6.75 -4.78
C ALA A 129 -7.95 7.82 -5.69
N ILE A 130 -8.38 7.44 -6.91
CA ILE A 130 -9.02 8.35 -7.86
C ILE A 130 -10.42 8.76 -7.38
N LYS A 131 -11.23 7.81 -6.92
CA LYS A 131 -12.66 8.05 -6.61
C LYS A 131 -12.89 8.65 -5.23
N CYS A 132 -12.06 8.30 -4.25
CA CYS A 132 -12.23 8.69 -2.84
C CYS A 132 -11.06 9.52 -2.28
N GLY A 133 -9.97 9.67 -3.04
CA GLY A 133 -8.77 10.38 -2.59
C GLY A 133 -7.80 9.49 -1.80
N ILE A 134 -6.60 10.03 -1.57
CA ILE A 134 -5.48 9.29 -0.95
C ILE A 134 -5.79 8.84 0.48
N TYR A 135 -6.37 9.72 1.31
CA TYR A 135 -6.63 9.40 2.71
C TYR A 135 -7.70 8.31 2.86
N GLU A 136 -8.79 8.36 2.08
CA GLU A 136 -9.88 7.37 2.12
C GLU A 136 -9.57 6.09 1.32
N SER A 137 -8.35 5.93 0.83
CA SER A 137 -7.87 4.70 0.19
C SER A 137 -6.57 4.17 0.80
N SER A 138 -6.07 4.76 1.88
CA SER A 138 -4.72 4.52 2.41
C SER A 138 -4.48 3.15 3.04
N ASN A 139 -5.54 2.39 3.29
CA ASN A 139 -5.46 1.02 3.79
C ASN A 139 -6.60 0.16 3.26
N TRP A 140 -6.51 -1.15 3.52
CA TRP A 140 -7.46 -2.14 3.03
C TRP A 140 -8.92 -1.81 3.37
N TYR A 141 -9.20 -1.40 4.61
CA TYR A 141 -10.58 -1.17 5.06
C TYR A 141 -11.17 0.09 4.43
N ARG A 142 -10.38 1.15 4.30
CA ARG A 142 -10.79 2.40 3.66
C ARG A 142 -11.03 2.21 2.16
N MET A 143 -10.08 1.55 1.49
CA MET A 143 -10.22 1.15 0.09
C MET A 143 -11.46 0.28 -0.12
N ALA A 144 -11.67 -0.76 0.71
CA ALA A 144 -12.83 -1.65 0.59
C ALA A 144 -14.16 -0.91 0.82
N LYS A 145 -14.21 0.00 1.80
CA LYS A 145 -15.38 0.85 2.05
C LYS A 145 -15.67 1.78 0.87
N CYS A 146 -14.64 2.42 0.31
CA CYS A 146 -14.74 3.26 -0.87
C CYS A 146 -15.33 2.47 -2.05
N LEU A 147 -14.71 1.34 -2.41
CA LEU A 147 -15.15 0.51 -3.53
C LEU A 147 -16.55 -0.10 -3.29
N GLY A 148 -16.87 -0.47 -2.05
CA GLY A 148 -18.22 -0.92 -1.68
C GLY A 148 -19.30 0.13 -1.94
N SER A 149 -19.02 1.42 -1.73
CA SER A 149 -19.94 2.52 -2.07
C SER A 149 -20.19 2.68 -3.57
N LEU A 150 -19.28 2.13 -4.40
CA LEU A 150 -19.40 2.06 -5.85
C LEU A 150 -20.03 0.74 -6.33
N GLY A 151 -20.50 -0.12 -5.41
CA GLY A 151 -21.05 -1.44 -5.72
C GLY A 151 -20.00 -2.50 -6.06
N ILE A 152 -18.72 -2.26 -5.74
CA ILE A 152 -17.63 -3.21 -5.97
C ILE A 152 -17.32 -3.94 -4.66
N ASN A 153 -17.65 -5.23 -4.60
CA ASN A 153 -17.36 -6.07 -3.45
C ASN A 153 -15.90 -6.50 -3.47
N VAL A 154 -15.08 -5.94 -2.56
CA VAL A 154 -13.65 -6.24 -2.49
C VAL A 154 -13.42 -7.63 -1.90
N PRO A 155 -12.77 -8.56 -2.64
CA PRO A 155 -12.55 -9.93 -2.20
C PRO A 155 -11.45 -10.02 -1.14
N TYR A 156 -11.74 -10.71 -0.03
CA TYR A 156 -10.82 -10.84 1.10
C TYR A 156 -9.53 -11.59 0.74
N GLU A 157 -9.59 -12.48 -0.25
CA GLU A 157 -8.48 -13.27 -0.81
C GLU A 157 -7.31 -12.38 -1.26
N PHE A 158 -7.60 -11.14 -1.63
CA PHE A 158 -6.62 -10.17 -2.11
C PHE A 158 -6.03 -9.29 -0.98
N LYS A 159 -6.43 -9.50 0.28
CA LYS A 159 -5.90 -8.74 1.42
C LYS A 159 -4.43 -9.07 1.68
N HIS A 160 -4.08 -10.36 1.67
CA HIS A 160 -2.79 -10.88 2.11
C HIS A 160 -2.00 -11.57 0.97
N CYS A 161 -1.39 -10.77 0.10
CA CYS A 161 -0.67 -11.29 -1.07
C CYS A 161 0.72 -11.88 -0.78
N LEU A 162 1.18 -11.97 0.47
CA LEU A 162 2.43 -12.66 0.82
C LEU A 162 2.24 -14.19 0.95
N ASN A 163 1.01 -14.62 1.22
CA ASN A 163 0.62 -16.02 1.24
C ASN A 163 -0.80 -16.15 0.67
N PRO A 164 -0.97 -15.85 -0.63
CA PRO A 164 -2.28 -15.81 -1.27
C PRO A 164 -2.85 -17.24 -1.46
N PRO A 165 -4.17 -17.36 -1.72
CA PRO A 165 -4.77 -18.58 -2.25
C PRO A 165 -4.18 -18.97 -3.62
N SER A 166 -4.54 -20.16 -4.11
CA SER A 166 -4.11 -20.64 -5.43
C SER A 166 -4.59 -19.74 -6.57
N ILE A 167 -3.88 -19.79 -7.71
CA ILE A 167 -4.20 -19.01 -8.92
C ILE A 167 -5.65 -19.22 -9.35
N ASP A 168 -6.15 -20.46 -9.32
CA ASP A 168 -7.53 -20.78 -9.72
C ASP A 168 -8.56 -20.06 -8.86
N VAL A 169 -8.33 -20.00 -7.54
CA VAL A 169 -9.19 -19.26 -6.60
C VAL A 169 -9.12 -17.76 -6.87
N LEU A 170 -7.90 -17.22 -7.02
CA LEU A 170 -7.68 -15.81 -7.30
C LEU A 170 -8.36 -15.38 -8.60
N ARG A 171 -8.23 -16.15 -9.68
CA ARG A 171 -8.86 -15.82 -10.97
C ARG A 171 -10.37 -15.97 -10.91
N HIS A 172 -10.88 -17.05 -10.33
CA HIS A 172 -12.33 -17.26 -10.21
C HIS A 172 -13.04 -16.11 -9.49
N ILE A 173 -12.48 -15.66 -8.37
CA ILE A 173 -13.07 -14.59 -7.55
C ILE A 173 -12.70 -13.21 -8.10
N GLY A 174 -11.48 -13.05 -8.59
CA GLY A 174 -10.92 -11.75 -8.99
C GLY A 174 -11.34 -11.30 -10.38
N GLU A 175 -11.61 -12.19 -11.34
CA GLU A 175 -11.93 -11.81 -12.72
C GLU A 175 -13.13 -10.84 -12.84
N PRO A 176 -14.28 -11.09 -12.19
CA PRO A 176 -15.42 -10.18 -12.25
C PRO A 176 -15.07 -8.79 -11.70
N ILE A 177 -14.27 -8.76 -10.63
CA ILE A 177 -13.82 -7.53 -9.96
C ILE A 177 -12.84 -6.78 -10.84
N LEU A 178 -11.86 -7.47 -11.43
CA LEU A 178 -10.90 -6.91 -12.37
C LEU A 178 -11.62 -6.22 -13.52
N ARG A 179 -12.56 -6.91 -14.19
CA ARG A 179 -13.32 -6.33 -15.31
C ARG A 179 -14.04 -5.04 -14.91
N ARG A 180 -14.66 -5.03 -13.73
CA ARG A 180 -15.35 -3.83 -13.21
C ARG A 180 -14.38 -2.69 -12.93
N ILE A 181 -13.22 -2.99 -12.33
CA ILE A 181 -12.20 -2.00 -12.00
C ILE A 181 -11.58 -1.41 -13.26
N ILE A 182 -11.24 -2.25 -14.24
CA ILE A 182 -10.68 -1.81 -15.52
C ILE A 182 -11.66 -0.88 -16.25
N TRP A 183 -12.96 -1.20 -16.23
CA TRP A 183 -13.98 -0.34 -16.82
C TRP A 183 -14.01 1.05 -16.16
N GLU A 184 -14.01 1.12 -14.83
CA GLU A 184 -13.99 2.39 -14.10
C GLU A 184 -12.69 3.20 -14.31
N LEU A 185 -11.54 2.51 -14.39
CA LEU A 185 -10.25 3.16 -14.55
C LEU A 185 -10.03 3.68 -15.98
N LYS A 186 -10.53 2.97 -17.00
CA LYS A 186 -10.45 3.41 -18.40
C LYS A 186 -11.36 4.61 -18.68
N ASP A 187 -12.46 4.77 -17.94
CA ASP A 187 -13.30 5.98 -17.97
C ASP A 187 -12.63 7.20 -17.31
N ALA A 188 -11.70 6.97 -16.37
CA ALA A 188 -10.98 8.01 -15.66
C ALA A 188 -9.68 8.48 -16.36
N LYS A 189 -9.32 7.86 -17.49
CA LYS A 189 -8.13 8.18 -18.30
C LYS A 189 -8.45 9.24 -19.35
#